data_AF-J2LA93-F1
#
_entry.id   AF-J2LA93-F1
#
_cell.length_a   1.000
_cell.length_b   1.000
_cell.length_c   1.000
_cell.angle_alpha   90.00
_cell.angle_beta   90.00
_cell.angle_gamma   90.00
#
_symmetry.space_group_name_H-M   'P 1'
#
loop_
_entity.id
_entity.type
_entity.pdbx_description
1 polymer ?
#
loop_
_entity_poly.entity_id
_entity_poly.type
_entity_poly.pdbx_seq_one_letter_code
_entity_poly.pdbx_strand_id
1 'polypeptide(L)'
;MVRLIIFALLVLILAYGFSWLADRPGDLSLIWEGQIYQTKLIVAASAIIALIAAVMVAWWFVRLIWTSPHSVTRFFRARKRDRGYQALSTGLIAAGAGNALLARKMAARSRGLIRADQEPLINLLEAQAALIEGRYDEARSKFEAMANDPETRELGLRGLYLEAKRLGANEAARQYAEKAADNAPYLPWAAQATLEYRSQSGRWDDAIRLLEQQKAAKVVEKAEANRLHAVLLTARADDKLESNPAGARDDALQALKLSADFVPAALIAAKALFREGGIRKAASILEQTWKAGPHPEIGRVYVRARSGDSTLDRLKRAERLESMRPNNVESLLVIAQAALDAQEFSKARAKAEAAARIEPREAAFLLLADIEEAETGDQGRVRHWLAQALKAPRDPAWVADGFVSDKWLPVSPVTGRLDAFEWKAPFGQLEGPVEEGSTASIETALKTLPPLRETRPESVVNDHRIIELERAATIAEAVRPATPAPAPAKAAEPSASRPAPSTSEPKPFFGGLPDDPGVRDPKMEPEPKTRLRLF
;
A
#
# COMPACT_ATOMS: atom_id res chain seq x y z
N MET A 1 40.32 -6.73 56.47
CA MET A 1 40.32 -6.60 57.95
C MET A 1 41.27 -7.60 58.62
N VAL A 2 41.09 -8.92 58.50
CA VAL A 2 41.95 -9.95 59.16
C VAL A 2 43.45 -9.82 58.85
N ARG A 3 43.82 -9.53 57.60
CA ARG A 3 45.24 -9.35 57.20
C ARG A 3 45.93 -8.15 57.86
N LEU A 4 45.19 -7.07 58.14
CA LEU A 4 45.71 -5.88 58.82
C LEU A 4 45.91 -6.14 60.31
N ILE A 5 45.00 -6.90 60.95
CA ILE A 5 45.11 -7.28 62.36
C ILE A 5 46.29 -8.23 62.58
N ILE A 6 46.47 -9.23 61.72
CA ILE A 6 47.62 -10.15 61.78
C ILE A 6 48.93 -9.39 61.58
N PHE A 7 49.00 -8.46 60.62
CA PHE A 7 50.19 -7.63 60.41
C PHE A 7 50.51 -6.75 61.61
N ALA A 8 49.51 -6.07 62.19
CA ALA A 8 49.70 -5.25 63.38
C ALA A 8 50.18 -6.07 64.57
N LEU A 9 49.62 -7.26 64.79
CA LEU A 9 50.05 -8.18 65.85
C LEU A 9 51.51 -8.64 65.66
N LEU A 10 51.89 -8.95 64.43
CA LEU A 10 53.23 -9.41 64.07
C LEU A 10 54.27 -8.29 64.24
N VAL A 11 53.93 -7.05 63.86
CA VAL A 11 54.77 -5.86 64.11
C VAL A 11 54.93 -5.62 65.61
N LEU A 12 53.88 -5.81 66.41
CA LEU A 12 53.91 -5.61 67.85
C LEU A 12 54.77 -6.67 68.56
N ILE A 13 54.70 -7.93 68.11
CA ILE A 13 55.58 -9.01 68.57
C ILE A 13 57.05 -8.74 68.18
N LEU A 14 57.30 -8.25 66.96
CA LEU A 14 58.66 -7.86 66.54
C LEU A 14 59.19 -6.69 67.37
N ALA A 15 58.39 -5.64 67.57
CA ALA A 15 58.77 -4.48 68.37
C ALA A 15 59.09 -4.88 69.82
N TYR A 16 58.30 -5.79 70.40
CA TYR A 16 58.56 -6.36 71.72
C TYR A 16 59.87 -7.16 71.75
N GLY A 17 60.11 -8.02 70.75
CA GLY A 17 61.37 -8.76 70.61
C GLY A 17 62.60 -7.85 70.46
N PHE A 18 62.45 -6.71 69.78
CA PHE A 18 63.50 -5.69 69.65
C PHE A 18 63.79 -4.97 70.97
N SER A 19 62.75 -4.59 71.72
CA SER A 19 62.92 -3.97 73.04
C SER A 19 63.67 -4.92 73.98
N TRP A 20 63.29 -6.20 74.00
CA TRP A 20 63.93 -7.20 74.84
C TRP A 20 65.39 -7.48 74.46
N LEU A 21 65.71 -7.47 73.16
CA LEU A 21 67.08 -7.68 72.68
C LEU A 21 67.98 -6.45 72.90
N ALA A 22 67.41 -5.24 72.88
CA ALA A 22 68.15 -4.00 73.14
C ALA A 22 68.63 -3.90 74.61
N ASP A 23 67.87 -4.46 75.55
CA ASP A 23 68.19 -4.43 76.99
C ASP A 23 69.27 -5.46 77.40
N ARG A 24 69.76 -6.30 76.48
CA ARG A 24 70.84 -7.27 76.73
C ARG A 24 72.03 -7.08 75.78
N PRO A 25 73.04 -6.28 76.16
CA PRO A 25 74.24 -6.12 75.35
C PRO A 25 75.05 -7.42 75.36
N GLY A 26 75.15 -8.07 74.19
CA GLY A 26 76.04 -9.20 73.94
C GLY A 26 76.98 -8.89 72.78
N ASP A 27 78.18 -9.44 72.82
CA ASP A 27 79.13 -9.37 71.71
C ASP A 27 79.07 -10.65 70.89
N LEU A 28 78.87 -10.51 69.57
CA LEU A 28 78.90 -11.63 68.64
C LEU A 28 80.28 -11.64 68.00
N SER A 29 81.05 -12.71 68.24
CA SER A 29 82.34 -12.91 67.57
C SER A 29 82.14 -13.89 66.41
N LEU A 30 82.48 -13.45 65.21
CA LEU A 30 82.41 -14.26 64.00
C LEU A 30 83.84 -14.48 63.50
N ILE A 31 84.25 -15.75 63.43
CA ILE A 31 85.59 -16.13 62.97
C ILE A 31 85.47 -16.49 61.50
N TRP A 32 86.03 -15.65 60.62
CA TRP A 32 86.02 -15.85 59.18
C TRP A 32 87.46 -15.77 58.66
N GLU A 33 87.93 -16.82 57.98
CA GLU A 33 89.31 -16.93 57.46
C GLU A 33 90.40 -16.56 58.49
N GLY A 34 90.20 -16.95 59.76
CA GLY A 34 91.17 -16.71 60.83
C GLY A 34 91.20 -15.26 61.37
N GLN A 35 90.34 -14.37 60.89
CA GLN A 35 90.13 -13.02 61.46
C GLN A 35 88.89 -13.01 62.35
N ILE A 36 89.02 -12.39 63.53
CA ILE A 36 87.92 -12.27 64.50
C ILE A 36 87.23 -10.93 64.29
N TYR A 37 86.02 -10.97 63.75
CA TYR A 37 85.16 -9.80 63.65
C TYR A 37 84.24 -9.75 64.87
N GLN A 38 84.53 -8.85 65.80
CA GLN A 38 83.66 -8.57 66.95
C GLN A 38 82.64 -7.51 66.56
N THR A 39 81.36 -7.88 66.58
CA THR A 39 80.27 -6.95 66.29
C THR A 39 79.25 -6.98 67.42
N LYS A 40 78.67 -5.83 67.76
CA LYS A 40 77.60 -5.76 68.75
C LYS A 40 76.39 -6.57 68.26
N LEU A 41 75.77 -7.36 69.13
CA LEU A 41 74.61 -8.23 68.79
C LEU A 41 73.49 -7.45 68.07
N ILE A 42 73.28 -6.19 68.43
CA ILE A 42 72.26 -5.33 67.81
C ILE A 42 72.54 -4.99 66.34
N VAL A 43 73.83 -4.91 65.95
CA VAL A 43 74.25 -4.67 64.56
C VAL A 43 74.09 -5.94 63.73
N ALA A 44 74.42 -7.10 64.30
CA ALA A 44 74.19 -8.38 63.63
C ALA A 44 72.69 -8.67 63.44
N ALA A 45 71.87 -8.40 64.46
CA ALA A 45 70.42 -8.56 64.40
C ALA A 45 69.78 -7.61 63.37
N SER A 46 70.18 -6.34 63.34
CA SER A 46 69.68 -5.38 62.34
C SER A 46 70.09 -5.73 60.92
N ALA A 47 71.31 -6.25 60.71
CA ALA A 47 71.77 -6.72 59.41
C ALA A 47 70.94 -7.91 58.89
N ILE A 48 70.63 -8.88 59.75
CA ILE A 48 69.77 -10.03 59.39
C ILE A 48 68.36 -9.56 59.02
N ILE A 49 67.81 -8.59 59.75
CA ILE A 49 66.47 -8.06 59.47
C ILE A 49 66.46 -7.24 58.19
N ALA A 50 67.50 -6.45 57.93
CA ALA A 50 67.68 -5.75 56.66
C ALA A 50 67.76 -6.75 55.49
N LEU A 51 68.44 -7.88 55.67
CA LEU A 51 68.51 -8.96 54.68
C LEU A 51 67.12 -9.57 54.43
N ILE A 52 66.37 -9.90 55.49
CA ILE A 52 65.01 -10.44 55.37
C ILE A 52 64.09 -9.44 54.64
N ALA A 53 64.16 -8.15 55.00
CA ALA A 53 63.40 -7.10 54.34
C ALA A 53 63.79 -6.98 52.84
N ALA A 54 65.08 -7.02 52.53
CA ALA A 54 65.56 -7.01 51.14
C ALA A 54 65.05 -8.21 50.34
N VAL A 55 65.05 -9.42 50.92
CA VAL A 55 64.51 -10.63 50.30
C VAL A 55 62.99 -10.51 50.09
N MET A 56 62.25 -9.97 51.05
CA MET A 56 60.81 -9.72 50.90
C MET A 56 60.50 -8.71 49.80
N VAL A 57 61.27 -7.63 49.71
CA VAL A 57 61.14 -6.61 48.65
C VAL A 57 61.47 -7.22 47.29
N ALA A 58 62.55 -8.00 47.19
CA ALA A 58 62.93 -8.70 45.96
C ALA A 58 61.84 -9.69 45.53
N TRP A 59 61.29 -10.47 46.46
CA TRP A 59 60.19 -11.40 46.19
C TRP A 59 58.91 -10.68 45.75
N TRP A 60 58.57 -9.55 46.37
CA TRP A 60 57.46 -8.71 45.94
C TRP A 60 57.66 -8.18 44.53
N PHE A 61 58.87 -7.74 44.18
CA PHE A 61 59.21 -7.25 42.85
C PHE A 61 59.09 -8.35 41.78
N VAL A 62 59.62 -9.55 42.07
CA VAL A 62 59.49 -10.74 41.21
C VAL A 62 58.01 -11.11 41.03
N ARG A 63 57.22 -11.11 42.11
CA ARG A 63 55.79 -11.40 42.05
C ARG A 63 55.02 -10.36 41.25
N LEU A 64 55.35 -9.08 41.38
CA LEU A 64 54.74 -7.98 40.63
C LEU A 64 54.99 -8.16 39.13
N ILE A 65 56.23 -8.46 38.73
CA ILE A 65 56.60 -8.70 37.33
C ILE A 65 55.91 -9.95 36.76
N TRP A 66 55.82 -11.04 37.53
CA TRP A 66 55.16 -12.28 37.06
C TRP A 66 53.63 -12.25 37.08
N THR A 67 53.00 -11.45 37.94
CA THR A 67 51.52 -11.32 37.99
C THR A 67 50.98 -10.18 37.11
N SER A 68 51.82 -9.21 36.73
CA SER A 68 51.51 -8.11 35.81
C SER A 68 51.04 -8.48 34.38
N PRO A 69 51.48 -9.59 33.73
CA PRO A 69 51.15 -9.86 32.34
C PRO A 69 49.65 -9.92 32.07
N HIS A 70 48.87 -10.45 33.02
CA HIS A 70 47.42 -10.56 32.89
C HIS A 70 46.71 -9.20 32.98
N SER A 71 47.20 -8.29 33.83
CA SER A 71 46.64 -6.94 33.96
C SER A 71 46.98 -6.05 32.77
N VAL A 72 48.22 -6.15 32.28
CA VAL A 72 48.72 -5.36 31.14
C VAL A 72 48.03 -5.79 29.84
N THR A 73 47.91 -7.10 29.58
CA THR A 73 47.19 -7.60 28.40
C THR A 73 45.71 -7.23 28.42
N ARG A 74 45.07 -7.23 29.60
CA ARG A 74 43.68 -6.76 29.77
C ARG A 74 43.53 -5.27 29.44
N PHE A 75 44.45 -4.42 29.91
CA PHE A 75 44.42 -2.98 29.64
C PHE A 75 44.60 -2.67 28.15
N PHE A 76 45.54 -3.32 27.47
CA PHE A 76 45.74 -3.13 26.03
C PHE A 76 44.56 -3.66 25.20
N ARG A 77 43.97 -4.80 25.59
CA ARG A 77 42.73 -5.32 24.96
C ARG A 77 41.57 -4.36 25.13
N ALA A 78 41.38 -3.81 26.33
CA ALA A 78 40.35 -2.81 26.60
C ALA A 78 40.54 -1.56 25.72
N ARG A 79 41.75 -1.00 25.68
CA ARG A 79 42.05 0.18 24.86
C ARG A 79 41.89 -0.08 23.36
N LYS A 80 42.22 -1.27 22.88
CA LYS A 80 42.00 -1.67 21.47
C LYS A 80 40.51 -1.71 21.16
N ARG A 81 39.71 -2.29 22.05
CA ARG A 81 38.26 -2.38 21.93
C ARG A 81 37.59 -1.00 21.97
N ASP A 82 37.97 -0.13 22.90
CA ASP A 82 37.41 1.22 23.03
C ASP A 82 37.66 2.05 21.75
N ARG A 83 38.87 1.96 21.18
CA ARG A 83 39.17 2.59 19.89
C ARG A 83 38.34 2.01 18.74
N GLY A 84 38.05 0.71 18.77
CA GLY A 84 37.19 0.06 17.79
C GLY A 84 35.75 0.56 17.85
N TYR A 85 35.20 0.73 19.07
CA TYR A 85 33.87 1.29 19.28
C TYR A 85 33.79 2.76 18.94
N GLN A 86 34.82 3.55 19.27
CA GLN A 86 34.92 4.94 18.84
C GLN A 86 34.93 5.05 17.31
N ALA A 87 35.70 4.19 16.62
CA ALA A 87 35.69 4.14 15.16
C ALA A 87 34.30 3.73 14.63
N LEU A 88 33.64 2.74 15.25
CA LEU A 88 32.33 2.27 14.81
C LEU A 88 31.27 3.37 14.95
N SER A 89 31.21 4.01 16.11
CA SER A 89 30.33 5.15 16.39
C SER A 89 30.57 6.31 15.41
N THR A 90 31.84 6.68 15.19
CA THR A 90 32.20 7.71 14.20
C THR A 90 31.76 7.31 12.79
N GLY A 91 31.91 6.03 12.44
CA GLY A 91 31.50 5.50 11.15
C GLY A 91 29.99 5.53 10.95
N LEU A 92 29.20 5.15 11.97
CA LEU A 92 27.74 5.20 11.92
C LEU A 92 27.23 6.63 11.80
N ILE A 93 27.83 7.59 12.51
CA ILE A 93 27.52 9.02 12.37
C ILE A 93 27.85 9.49 10.94
N ALA A 94 29.00 9.09 10.40
CA ALA A 94 29.39 9.44 9.04
C ALA A 94 28.44 8.84 7.99
N ALA A 95 28.00 7.59 8.16
CA ALA A 95 27.03 6.94 7.28
C ALA A 95 25.67 7.66 7.34
N GLY A 96 25.19 7.98 8.54
CA GLY A 96 23.95 8.77 8.73
C GLY A 96 24.03 10.18 8.12
N ALA A 97 25.23 10.77 8.06
CA ALA A 97 25.48 12.05 7.41
C ALA A 97 25.74 11.95 5.89
N GLY A 98 25.70 10.74 5.31
CA GLY A 98 25.98 10.51 3.89
C GLY A 98 27.47 10.56 3.51
N ASN A 99 28.40 10.63 4.48
CA ASN A 99 29.84 10.61 4.22
C ASN A 99 30.35 9.16 4.08
N ALA A 100 30.15 8.62 2.88
CA ALA A 100 30.49 7.25 2.52
C ALA A 100 31.97 6.90 2.73
N LEU A 101 32.88 7.80 2.31
CA LEU A 101 34.33 7.59 2.40
C LEU A 101 34.79 7.46 3.85
N LEU A 102 34.30 8.35 4.73
CA LEU A 102 34.62 8.32 6.15
C LEU A 102 34.00 7.09 6.82
N ALA A 103 32.74 6.76 6.49
CA ALA A 103 32.06 5.57 6.99
C ALA A 103 32.84 4.29 6.64
N ARG A 104 33.27 4.13 5.38
CA ARG A 104 34.08 3.00 4.92
C ARG A 104 35.43 2.92 5.61
N LYS A 105 36.13 4.06 5.74
CA LYS A 105 37.43 4.14 6.43
C LYS A 105 37.29 3.72 7.90
N MET A 106 36.24 4.19 8.56
CA MET A 106 35.97 3.85 9.96
C MET A 106 35.51 2.39 10.13
N ALA A 107 34.73 1.85 9.19
CA ALA A 107 34.37 0.44 9.17
C ALA A 107 35.61 -0.47 9.07
N ALA A 108 36.51 -0.19 8.13
CA ALA A 108 37.77 -0.92 7.99
C ALA A 108 38.64 -0.82 9.25
N ARG A 109 38.68 0.37 9.88
CA ARG A 109 39.39 0.58 11.15
C ARG A 109 38.76 -0.21 12.30
N SER A 110 37.43 -0.23 12.41
CA SER A 110 36.71 -1.02 13.42
C SER A 110 36.96 -2.50 13.24
N ARG A 111 36.92 -3.03 12.00
CA ARG A 111 37.19 -4.44 11.69
C ARG A 111 38.62 -4.87 12.05
N GLY A 112 39.60 -3.97 11.94
CA GLY A 112 40.98 -4.24 12.37
C GLY A 112 41.16 -4.23 13.90
N LEU A 113 40.24 -3.59 14.62
CA LEU A 113 40.31 -3.41 16.08
C LEU A 113 39.43 -4.39 16.86
N ILE A 114 38.27 -4.75 16.30
CA ILE A 114 37.24 -5.65 16.85
C ILE A 114 36.93 -6.71 15.79
N ARG A 115 36.75 -7.96 16.22
CA ARG A 115 36.36 -9.05 15.31
C ARG A 115 34.92 -8.85 14.84
N ALA A 116 34.66 -8.99 13.53
CA ALA A 116 33.31 -8.89 12.98
C ALA A 116 32.36 -9.93 13.59
N ASP A 117 32.85 -11.15 13.88
CA ASP A 117 32.09 -12.22 14.56
C ASP A 117 31.60 -11.82 15.97
N GLN A 118 32.23 -10.83 16.59
CA GLN A 118 31.87 -10.34 17.93
C GLN A 118 30.99 -9.09 17.88
N GLU A 119 30.94 -8.39 16.75
CA GLU A 119 30.28 -7.11 16.63
C GLU A 119 29.60 -6.99 15.26
N PRO A 120 28.37 -7.51 15.12
CA PRO A 120 27.68 -7.57 13.83
C PRO A 120 27.36 -6.19 13.23
N LEU A 121 27.35 -5.13 14.05
CA LEU A 121 27.18 -3.74 13.61
C LEU A 121 28.26 -3.29 12.61
N ILE A 122 29.43 -3.94 12.61
CA ILE A 122 30.48 -3.67 11.61
C ILE A 122 29.98 -4.04 10.22
N ASN A 123 29.30 -5.19 10.05
CA ASN A 123 28.73 -5.62 8.77
C ASN A 123 27.64 -4.65 8.29
N LEU A 124 26.81 -4.15 9.21
CA LEU A 124 25.80 -3.13 8.89
C LEU A 124 26.46 -1.84 8.38
N LEU A 125 27.47 -1.32 9.09
CA LEU A 125 28.15 -0.09 8.70
C LEU A 125 28.79 -0.22 7.31
N GLU A 126 29.36 -1.38 7.00
CA GLU A 126 29.92 -1.68 5.68
C GLU A 126 28.86 -1.71 4.59
N ALA A 127 27.73 -2.37 4.85
CA ALA A 127 26.62 -2.42 3.90
C ALA A 127 26.06 -1.01 3.64
N GLN A 128 25.88 -0.19 4.68
CA GLN A 128 25.44 1.20 4.56
C GLN A 128 26.46 2.06 3.80
N ALA A 129 27.75 1.93 4.09
CA ALA A 129 28.79 2.65 3.35
C ALA A 129 28.79 2.25 1.86
N ALA A 130 28.59 0.97 1.55
CA ALA A 130 28.48 0.49 0.17
C ALA A 130 27.21 1.04 -0.53
N LEU A 131 26.06 1.10 0.16
CA LEU A 131 24.83 1.71 -0.37
C LEU A 131 25.02 3.19 -0.73
N ILE A 132 25.66 3.96 0.15
CA ILE A 132 25.92 5.40 -0.09
C ILE A 132 26.89 5.60 -1.25
N GLU A 133 27.87 4.71 -1.43
CA GLU A 133 28.81 4.73 -2.57
C GLU A 133 28.20 4.19 -3.88
N GLY A 134 26.97 3.69 -3.87
CA GLY A 134 26.33 3.07 -5.03
C GLY A 134 26.84 1.67 -5.37
N ARG A 135 27.57 1.01 -4.46
CA ARG A 135 28.07 -0.36 -4.60
C ARG A 135 27.04 -1.37 -4.09
N TYR A 136 25.93 -1.47 -4.83
CA TYR A 136 24.76 -2.27 -4.43
C TYR A 136 25.07 -3.76 -4.29
N ASP A 137 25.84 -4.36 -5.20
CA ASP A 137 26.20 -5.79 -5.13
C ASP A 137 26.98 -6.13 -3.85
N GLU A 138 27.90 -5.25 -3.45
CA GLU A 138 28.63 -5.39 -2.19
C GLU A 138 27.69 -5.27 -0.99
N ALA A 139 26.80 -4.27 -0.98
CA ALA A 139 25.81 -4.10 0.08
C ALA A 139 24.91 -5.32 0.22
N ARG A 140 24.42 -5.85 -0.90
CA ARG A 140 23.59 -7.06 -0.97
C ARG A 140 24.28 -8.25 -0.34
N SER A 141 25.53 -8.53 -0.75
CA SER A 141 26.30 -9.66 -0.19
C SER A 141 26.47 -9.56 1.33
N LYS A 142 26.61 -8.33 1.86
CA LYS A 142 26.69 -8.06 3.29
C LYS A 142 25.37 -8.29 4.00
N PHE A 143 24.25 -7.84 3.41
CA PHE A 143 22.93 -8.12 3.96
C PHE A 143 22.56 -9.60 3.90
N GLU A 144 22.96 -10.34 2.86
CA GLU A 144 22.80 -11.80 2.77
C GLU A 144 23.60 -12.52 3.86
N ALA A 145 24.86 -12.11 4.10
CA ALA A 145 25.66 -12.64 5.19
C ALA A 145 25.00 -12.40 6.57
N MET A 146 24.45 -11.20 6.79
CA MET A 146 23.70 -10.87 8.01
C MET A 146 22.37 -11.64 8.13
N ALA A 147 21.69 -11.90 7.02
CA ALA A 147 20.44 -12.68 7.01
C ALA A 147 20.64 -14.14 7.49
N ASN A 148 21.85 -14.69 7.28
CA ASN A 148 22.19 -16.05 7.67
C ASN A 148 22.52 -16.20 9.17
N ASP A 149 22.92 -15.12 9.84
CA ASP A 149 23.25 -15.11 11.26
C ASP A 149 22.00 -14.82 12.13
N PRO A 150 21.62 -15.68 13.09
CA PRO A 150 20.46 -15.46 13.96
C PRO A 150 20.42 -14.09 14.65
N GLU A 151 21.57 -13.50 15.02
CA GLU A 151 21.58 -12.20 15.72
C GLU A 151 21.30 -11.02 14.80
N THR A 152 21.67 -11.12 13.51
CA THR A 152 21.49 -10.03 12.52
C THR A 152 20.47 -10.31 11.44
N ARG A 153 19.80 -11.46 11.50
CA ARG A 153 18.86 -11.92 10.49
C ARG A 153 17.84 -10.87 10.10
N GLU A 154 17.14 -10.30 11.07
CA GLU A 154 16.06 -9.34 10.84
C GLU A 154 16.54 -8.05 10.18
N LEU A 155 17.76 -7.62 10.52
CA LEU A 155 18.39 -6.45 9.95
C LEU A 155 18.86 -6.71 8.51
N GLY A 156 19.45 -7.89 8.27
CA GLY A 156 19.83 -8.37 6.94
C GLY A 156 18.63 -8.43 6.00
N LEU A 157 17.55 -9.08 6.45
CA LEU A 157 16.30 -9.20 5.69
C LEU A 157 15.67 -7.83 5.39
N ARG A 158 15.71 -6.87 6.33
CA ARG A 158 15.24 -5.50 6.07
C ARG A 158 16.06 -4.80 4.99
N GLY A 159 17.39 -4.94 5.01
CA GLY A 159 18.26 -4.38 3.98
C GLY A 159 17.95 -4.94 2.59
N LEU A 160 17.86 -6.27 2.49
CA LEU A 160 17.51 -6.98 1.26
C LEU A 160 16.11 -6.63 0.75
N TYR A 161 15.14 -6.47 1.66
CA TYR A 161 13.78 -6.05 1.32
C TYR A 161 13.76 -4.66 0.65
N LEU A 162 14.45 -3.68 1.25
CA LEU A 162 14.51 -2.32 0.72
C LEU A 162 15.23 -2.27 -0.62
N GLU A 163 16.31 -3.03 -0.77
CA GLU A 163 17.04 -3.15 -2.03
C GLU A 163 16.19 -3.80 -3.13
N ALA A 164 15.48 -4.89 -2.80
CA ALA A 164 14.57 -5.56 -3.74
C ALA A 164 13.42 -4.64 -4.16
N LYS A 165 12.84 -3.88 -3.22
CA LYS A 165 11.82 -2.86 -3.54
C LYS A 165 12.35 -1.77 -4.46
N ARG A 166 13.57 -1.27 -4.23
CA ARG A 166 14.23 -0.28 -5.10
C ARG A 166 14.40 -0.79 -6.53
N LEU A 167 14.72 -2.07 -6.69
CA LEU A 167 14.91 -2.71 -8.00
C LEU A 167 13.58 -3.13 -8.67
N GLY A 168 12.43 -2.95 -8.01
CA GLY A 168 11.15 -3.47 -8.50
C GLY A 168 11.03 -5.01 -8.46
N ALA A 169 11.96 -5.69 -7.79
CA ALA A 169 11.96 -7.14 -7.62
C ALA A 169 10.94 -7.57 -6.55
N ASN A 170 9.65 -7.43 -6.86
CA ASN A 170 8.55 -7.64 -5.92
C ASN A 170 8.51 -9.05 -5.32
N GLU A 171 8.86 -10.08 -6.09
CA GLU A 171 8.90 -11.47 -5.61
C GLU A 171 10.01 -11.68 -4.57
N ALA A 172 11.20 -11.12 -4.80
CA ALA A 172 12.29 -11.19 -3.85
C ALA A 172 11.97 -10.39 -2.58
N ALA A 173 11.42 -9.18 -2.74
CA ALA A 173 10.97 -8.35 -1.63
C ALA A 173 9.94 -9.09 -0.76
N ARG A 174 8.96 -9.74 -1.40
CA ARG A 174 7.99 -10.61 -0.72
C ARG A 174 8.70 -11.68 0.12
N GLN A 175 9.59 -12.46 -0.49
CA GLN A 175 10.26 -13.56 0.21
C GLN A 175 11.04 -13.08 1.43
N TYR A 176 11.71 -11.93 1.34
CA TYR A 176 12.42 -11.35 2.49
C TYR A 176 11.47 -10.88 3.58
N ALA A 177 10.36 -10.24 3.21
CA ALA A 177 9.34 -9.81 4.17
C ALA A 177 8.67 -11.01 4.87
N GLU A 178 8.28 -12.05 4.12
CA GLU A 178 7.67 -13.27 4.67
C GLU A 178 8.64 -13.95 5.65
N LYS A 179 9.90 -14.14 5.27
CA LYS A 179 10.93 -14.71 6.15
C LYS A 179 11.12 -13.89 7.43
N ALA A 180 11.06 -12.57 7.36
CA ALA A 180 11.19 -11.71 8.53
C ALA A 180 9.92 -11.78 9.41
N ALA A 181 8.73 -11.78 8.82
CA ALA A 181 7.47 -11.87 9.55
C ALA A 181 7.29 -13.23 10.25
N ASP A 182 7.77 -14.33 9.64
CA ASP A 182 7.68 -15.66 10.24
C ASP A 182 8.61 -15.81 11.47
N ASN A 183 9.77 -15.15 11.48
CA ASN A 183 10.73 -15.18 12.60
C ASN A 183 10.42 -14.13 13.67
N ALA A 184 10.04 -12.92 13.24
CA ALA A 184 9.78 -11.79 14.11
C ALA A 184 8.47 -11.07 13.73
N PRO A 185 7.29 -11.68 14.04
CA PRO A 185 5.98 -11.09 13.73
C PRO A 185 5.74 -9.73 14.39
N TYR A 186 6.52 -9.39 15.41
CA TYR A 186 6.44 -8.12 16.14
C TYR A 186 7.11 -6.95 15.42
N LEU A 187 7.83 -7.20 14.31
CA LEU A 187 8.43 -6.14 13.50
C LEU A 187 7.38 -5.52 12.57
N PRO A 188 7.01 -4.22 12.76
CA PRO A 188 5.92 -3.62 11.99
C PRO A 188 6.15 -3.66 10.47
N TRP A 189 7.37 -3.36 10.02
CA TRP A 189 7.69 -3.30 8.58
C TRP A 189 7.53 -4.66 7.89
N ALA A 190 7.96 -5.75 8.54
CA ALA A 190 7.92 -7.09 7.97
C ALA A 190 6.49 -7.61 7.93
N ALA A 191 5.78 -7.39 9.04
CA ALA A 191 4.43 -7.85 9.22
C ALA A 191 3.45 -7.07 8.32
N GLN A 192 3.62 -5.74 8.17
CA GLN A 192 2.87 -4.93 7.20
C GLN A 192 3.14 -5.36 5.76
N ALA A 193 4.39 -5.45 5.33
CA ALA A 193 4.74 -5.84 3.96
C ALA A 193 4.21 -7.24 3.61
N THR A 194 4.27 -8.17 4.57
CA THR A 194 3.71 -9.52 4.41
C THR A 194 2.18 -9.50 4.37
N LEU A 195 1.53 -8.67 5.19
CA LEU A 195 0.08 -8.53 5.21
C LEU A 195 -0.44 -7.99 3.87
N GLU A 196 0.18 -6.93 3.36
CA GLU A 196 -0.12 -6.35 2.05
C GLU A 196 0.02 -7.40 0.95
N TYR A 197 1.13 -8.14 0.95
CA TYR A 197 1.36 -9.18 -0.04
C TYR A 197 0.34 -10.33 0.02
N ARG A 198 0.06 -10.86 1.22
CA ARG A 198 -0.92 -11.94 1.42
C ARG A 198 -2.31 -11.49 0.96
N SER A 199 -2.65 -10.23 1.22
CA SER A 199 -3.91 -9.61 0.79
C SER A 199 -4.00 -9.50 -0.74
N GLN A 200 -2.94 -9.04 -1.41
CA GLN A 200 -2.88 -8.99 -2.89
C GLN A 200 -3.03 -10.38 -3.52
N SER A 201 -2.52 -11.41 -2.85
CA SER A 201 -2.57 -12.79 -3.35
C SER A 201 -3.88 -13.52 -3.02
N GLY A 202 -4.86 -12.86 -2.39
CA GLY A 202 -6.10 -13.50 -1.94
C GLY A 202 -5.91 -14.51 -0.79
N ARG A 203 -4.75 -14.53 -0.13
CA ARG A 203 -4.44 -15.44 0.99
C ARG A 203 -4.96 -14.89 2.32
N TRP A 204 -6.28 -14.69 2.39
CA TRP A 204 -6.95 -14.00 3.48
C TRP A 204 -6.77 -14.69 4.84
N ASP A 205 -6.79 -16.02 4.89
CA ASP A 205 -6.65 -16.77 6.14
C ASP A 205 -5.27 -16.58 6.79
N ASP A 206 -4.22 -16.49 5.96
CA ASP A 206 -2.85 -16.26 6.44
C ASP A 206 -2.64 -14.80 6.83
N ALA A 207 -3.33 -13.86 6.15
CA ALA A 207 -3.33 -12.44 6.50
C ALA A 207 -4.01 -12.21 7.86
N ILE A 208 -5.19 -12.82 8.08
CA ILE A 208 -5.94 -12.72 9.35
C ILE A 208 -5.11 -13.31 10.50
N ARG A 209 -4.48 -14.47 10.30
CA ARG A 209 -3.61 -15.08 11.32
C ARG A 209 -2.43 -14.18 11.70
N LEU A 210 -1.77 -13.56 10.72
CA LEU A 210 -0.66 -12.64 10.97
C LEU A 210 -1.12 -11.38 11.73
N LEU A 211 -2.28 -10.82 11.37
CA LEU A 211 -2.83 -9.65 12.05
C LEU A 211 -3.20 -9.95 13.51
N GLU A 212 -3.80 -11.11 13.80
CA GLU A 212 -4.12 -11.50 15.17
C GLU A 212 -2.86 -11.75 16.01
N GLN A 213 -1.77 -12.27 15.43
CA GLN A 213 -0.46 -12.36 16.09
C GLN A 213 0.10 -10.97 16.44
N GLN A 214 0.03 -10.00 15.51
CA GLN A 214 0.46 -8.63 15.78
C GLN A 214 -0.37 -7.94 16.86
N LYS A 215 -1.68 -8.17 16.84
CA LYS A 215 -2.62 -7.67 17.85
C LYS A 215 -2.32 -8.26 19.23
N ALA A 216 -2.03 -9.56 19.32
CA ALA A 216 -1.62 -10.22 20.56
C ALA A 216 -0.28 -9.67 21.09
N ALA A 217 0.65 -9.38 20.18
CA ALA A 217 1.94 -8.76 20.49
C ALA A 217 1.86 -7.24 20.80
N LYS A 218 0.67 -6.62 20.67
CA LYS A 218 0.44 -5.17 20.86
C LYS A 218 1.32 -4.27 19.97
N VAL A 219 1.62 -4.75 18.76
CA VAL A 219 2.44 -4.03 17.77
C VAL A 219 1.61 -2.99 17.04
N VAL A 220 0.32 -3.29 16.85
CA VAL A 220 -0.68 -2.43 16.22
C VAL A 220 -1.72 -2.05 17.25
N GLU A 221 -2.20 -0.80 17.19
CA GLU A 221 -3.26 -0.31 18.05
C GLU A 221 -4.53 -1.15 17.90
N LYS A 222 -5.25 -1.37 19.00
CA LYS A 222 -6.44 -2.25 19.00
C LYS A 222 -7.50 -1.80 17.99
N ALA A 223 -7.69 -0.49 17.85
CA ALA A 223 -8.67 0.07 16.92
C ALA A 223 -8.28 -0.19 15.46
N GLU A 224 -7.01 0.07 15.11
CA GLU A 224 -6.46 -0.17 13.78
C GLU A 224 -6.47 -1.66 13.43
N ALA A 225 -6.05 -2.53 14.36
CA ALA A 225 -6.10 -3.97 14.16
C ALA A 225 -7.54 -4.48 13.95
N ASN A 226 -8.52 -3.96 14.69
CA ASN A 226 -9.92 -4.31 14.47
C ASN A 226 -10.45 -3.83 13.11
N ARG A 227 -10.04 -2.64 12.66
CA ARG A 227 -10.39 -2.10 11.35
C ARG A 227 -9.82 -2.96 10.23
N LEU A 228 -8.51 -3.26 10.26
CA LEU A 228 -7.86 -4.12 9.27
C LEU A 228 -8.46 -5.55 9.30
N HIS A 229 -8.82 -6.06 10.46
CA HIS A 229 -9.47 -7.36 10.57
C HIS A 229 -10.87 -7.33 9.92
N ALA A 230 -11.65 -6.27 10.12
CA ALA A 230 -12.94 -6.10 9.43
C ALA A 230 -12.75 -6.08 7.90
N VAL A 231 -11.73 -5.38 7.41
CA VAL A 231 -11.39 -5.33 5.98
C VAL A 231 -11.02 -6.70 5.42
N LEU A 232 -10.15 -7.45 6.10
CA LEU A 232 -9.74 -8.78 5.67
C LEU A 232 -10.90 -9.79 5.68
N LEU A 233 -11.77 -9.74 6.69
CA LEU A 233 -12.96 -10.58 6.74
C LEU A 233 -13.93 -10.24 5.61
N THR A 234 -14.07 -8.95 5.29
CA THR A 234 -14.92 -8.47 4.21
C THR A 234 -14.39 -8.90 2.84
N ALA A 235 -13.08 -8.81 2.63
CA ALA A 235 -12.41 -9.30 1.43
C ALA A 235 -12.61 -10.82 1.26
N ARG A 236 -12.40 -11.59 2.33
CA ARG A 236 -12.62 -13.04 2.34
C ARG A 236 -14.09 -13.39 2.08
N ALA A 237 -15.01 -12.59 2.60
CA ALA A 237 -16.44 -12.77 2.38
C ALA A 237 -16.83 -12.51 0.92
N ASP A 238 -16.22 -11.53 0.25
CA ASP A 238 -16.47 -11.22 -1.16
C ASP A 238 -16.06 -12.41 -2.05
N ASP A 239 -14.86 -12.95 -1.85
CA ASP A 239 -14.36 -14.13 -2.58
C ASP A 239 -15.23 -15.38 -2.37
N LYS A 240 -15.80 -15.52 -1.17
CA LYS A 240 -16.69 -16.65 -0.83
C LYS A 240 -18.12 -16.42 -1.28
N LEU A 241 -18.52 -15.21 -1.68
CA LEU A 241 -19.94 -14.88 -1.88
C LEU A 241 -20.63 -15.76 -2.92
N GLU A 242 -19.92 -16.08 -4.01
CA GLU A 242 -20.40 -16.95 -5.09
C GLU A 242 -20.35 -18.44 -4.74
N SER A 243 -19.28 -18.89 -4.10
CA SER A 243 -19.04 -20.32 -3.84
C SER A 243 -19.66 -20.83 -2.53
N ASN A 244 -19.70 -19.99 -1.49
CA ASN A 244 -20.20 -20.32 -0.16
C ASN A 244 -20.87 -19.10 0.51
N PRO A 245 -22.15 -18.82 0.19
CA PRO A 245 -22.90 -17.70 0.76
C PRO A 245 -22.98 -17.72 2.30
N ALA A 246 -23.04 -18.91 2.92
CA ALA A 246 -23.10 -19.04 4.38
C ALA A 246 -21.78 -18.62 5.05
N GLY A 247 -20.65 -19.05 4.47
CA GLY A 247 -19.33 -18.60 4.92
C GLY A 247 -19.14 -17.09 4.73
N ALA A 248 -19.57 -16.55 3.58
CA ALA A 248 -19.52 -15.12 3.31
C ALA A 248 -20.35 -14.30 4.30
N ARG A 249 -21.57 -14.77 4.62
CA ARG A 249 -22.43 -14.16 5.64
C ARG A 249 -21.73 -14.10 6.99
N ASP A 250 -21.17 -15.21 7.46
CA ASP A 250 -20.58 -15.29 8.79
C ASP A 250 -19.36 -14.37 8.91
N ASP A 251 -18.51 -14.35 7.88
CA ASP A 251 -17.34 -13.45 7.79
C ASP A 251 -17.76 -11.98 7.77
N ALA A 252 -18.76 -11.61 6.96
CA ALA A 252 -19.25 -10.25 6.87
C ALA A 252 -19.97 -9.78 8.16
N LEU A 253 -20.73 -10.66 8.83
CA LEU A 253 -21.32 -10.36 10.13
C LEU A 253 -20.26 -10.19 11.22
N GLN A 254 -19.16 -10.96 11.17
CA GLN A 254 -18.04 -10.77 12.08
C GLN A 254 -17.33 -9.43 11.81
N ALA A 255 -17.15 -9.05 10.55
CA ALA A 255 -16.62 -7.73 10.19
C ALA A 255 -17.48 -6.59 10.75
N LEU A 256 -18.81 -6.69 10.65
CA LEU A 256 -19.73 -5.69 11.21
C LEU A 256 -19.72 -5.61 12.74
N LYS A 257 -19.36 -6.69 13.44
CA LYS A 257 -19.13 -6.64 14.89
C LYS A 257 -17.88 -5.83 15.26
N LEU A 258 -16.89 -5.80 14.36
CA LEU A 258 -15.64 -5.05 14.54
C LEU A 258 -15.79 -3.59 14.10
N SER A 259 -16.50 -3.35 12.98
CA SER A 259 -16.79 -2.01 12.42
C SER A 259 -18.24 -2.00 11.91
N ALA A 260 -19.16 -1.50 12.73
CA ALA A 260 -20.61 -1.55 12.43
C ALA A 260 -21.05 -0.60 11.29
N ASP A 261 -20.23 0.40 11.02
CA ASP A 261 -20.39 1.42 9.98
C ASP A 261 -19.74 1.03 8.64
N PHE A 262 -19.11 -0.15 8.56
CA PHE A 262 -18.36 -0.53 7.37
C PHE A 262 -19.30 -0.99 6.23
N VAL A 263 -19.55 -0.07 5.29
CA VAL A 263 -20.49 -0.25 4.17
C VAL A 263 -20.23 -1.51 3.34
N PRO A 264 -18.98 -1.82 2.90
CA PRO A 264 -18.73 -3.01 2.09
C PRO A 264 -19.12 -4.31 2.80
N ALA A 265 -18.85 -4.42 4.12
CA ALA A 265 -19.27 -5.57 4.92
C ALA A 265 -20.81 -5.71 4.98
N ALA A 266 -21.52 -4.59 5.15
CA ALA A 266 -22.98 -4.58 5.17
C ALA A 266 -23.57 -5.05 3.83
N LEU A 267 -22.99 -4.62 2.72
CA LEU A 267 -23.42 -5.01 1.37
C LEU A 267 -23.20 -6.49 1.11
N ILE A 268 -22.03 -7.03 1.45
CA ILE A 268 -21.73 -8.46 1.28
C ILE A 268 -22.63 -9.31 2.19
N ALA A 269 -22.79 -8.92 3.46
CA ALA A 269 -23.71 -9.60 4.39
C ALA A 269 -25.15 -9.63 3.85
N ALA A 270 -25.64 -8.51 3.31
CA ALA A 270 -26.98 -8.43 2.74
C ALA A 270 -27.11 -9.31 1.49
N LYS A 271 -26.16 -9.24 0.55
CA LYS A 271 -26.14 -10.09 -0.65
C LYS A 271 -26.13 -11.59 -0.30
N ALA A 272 -25.30 -11.99 0.66
CA ALA A 272 -25.24 -13.35 1.15
C ALA A 272 -26.58 -13.80 1.77
N LEU A 273 -27.17 -12.96 2.63
CA LEU A 273 -28.47 -13.23 3.24
C LEU A 273 -29.61 -13.30 2.22
N PHE A 274 -29.59 -12.50 1.16
CA PHE A 274 -30.60 -12.58 0.10
C PHE A 274 -30.56 -13.93 -0.63
N ARG A 275 -29.36 -14.47 -0.87
CA ARG A 275 -29.18 -15.80 -1.46
C ARG A 275 -29.70 -16.93 -0.57
N GLU A 276 -29.64 -16.73 0.75
CA GLU A 276 -30.19 -17.64 1.75
C GLU A 276 -31.69 -17.42 2.05
N GLY A 277 -32.35 -16.43 1.42
CA GLY A 277 -33.74 -16.07 1.68
C GLY A 277 -33.97 -15.23 2.95
N GLY A 278 -32.91 -14.77 3.62
CA GLY A 278 -32.91 -13.98 4.86
C GLY A 278 -33.24 -12.49 4.69
N ILE A 279 -34.29 -12.15 3.95
CA ILE A 279 -34.62 -10.76 3.54
C ILE A 279 -34.75 -9.81 4.73
N ARG A 280 -35.46 -10.21 5.79
CA ARG A 280 -35.70 -9.34 6.96
C ARG A 280 -34.41 -8.96 7.68
N LYS A 281 -33.50 -9.93 7.83
CA LYS A 281 -32.20 -9.71 8.49
C LYS A 281 -31.29 -8.85 7.63
N ALA A 282 -31.26 -9.09 6.32
CA ALA A 282 -30.51 -8.26 5.37
C ALA A 282 -30.99 -6.80 5.38
N ALA A 283 -32.32 -6.59 5.33
CA ALA A 283 -32.92 -5.26 5.41
C ALA A 283 -32.53 -4.55 6.72
N SER A 284 -32.58 -5.24 7.87
CA SER A 284 -32.19 -4.65 9.15
C SER A 284 -30.72 -4.22 9.20
N ILE A 285 -29.81 -5.00 8.61
CA ILE A 285 -28.38 -4.66 8.55
C ILE A 285 -28.17 -3.40 7.69
N LEU A 286 -28.77 -3.37 6.50
CA LEU A 286 -28.70 -2.22 5.61
C LEU A 286 -29.30 -0.96 6.23
N GLU A 287 -30.45 -1.07 6.91
CA GLU A 287 -31.08 0.04 7.64
C GLU A 287 -30.18 0.57 8.77
N GLN A 288 -29.46 -0.31 9.47
CA GLN A 288 -28.53 0.09 10.54
C GLN A 288 -27.33 0.86 9.96
N THR A 289 -26.70 0.35 8.90
CA THR A 289 -25.57 1.02 8.25
C THR A 289 -26.00 2.32 7.59
N TRP A 290 -27.19 2.37 6.98
CA TRP A 290 -27.80 3.58 6.42
C TRP A 290 -27.99 4.68 7.47
N LYS A 291 -28.40 4.29 8.69
CA LYS A 291 -28.49 5.24 9.81
C LYS A 291 -27.13 5.77 10.23
N ALA A 292 -26.03 5.03 10.09
CA ALA A 292 -24.69 5.55 10.38
C ALA A 292 -24.25 6.55 9.30
N GLY A 293 -24.32 6.16 8.02
CA GLY A 293 -24.01 6.99 6.87
C GLY A 293 -24.71 6.46 5.62
N PRO A 294 -25.63 7.22 5.00
CA PRO A 294 -26.24 6.85 3.73
C PRO A 294 -25.19 6.64 2.63
N HIS A 295 -25.36 5.57 1.85
CA HIS A 295 -24.44 5.22 0.76
C HIS A 295 -25.23 4.70 -0.44
N PRO A 296 -24.94 5.13 -1.68
CA PRO A 296 -25.78 4.84 -2.85
C PRO A 296 -25.94 3.34 -3.11
N GLU A 297 -24.87 2.55 -2.92
CA GLU A 297 -24.94 1.09 -3.07
C GLU A 297 -25.89 0.43 -2.06
N ILE A 298 -25.97 0.93 -0.82
CA ILE A 298 -26.93 0.42 0.18
C ILE A 298 -28.36 0.67 -0.32
N GLY A 299 -28.63 1.88 -0.81
CA GLY A 299 -29.93 2.24 -1.36
C GLY A 299 -30.33 1.32 -2.52
N ARG A 300 -29.44 1.14 -3.50
CA ARG A 300 -29.66 0.25 -4.67
C ARG A 300 -29.97 -1.19 -4.25
N VAL A 301 -29.20 -1.73 -3.30
CA VAL A 301 -29.36 -3.11 -2.81
C VAL A 301 -30.63 -3.26 -1.96
N TYR A 302 -30.95 -2.29 -1.11
CA TYR A 302 -32.13 -2.33 -0.25
C TYR A 302 -33.44 -2.22 -1.03
N VAL A 303 -33.51 -1.32 -2.01
CA VAL A 303 -34.70 -1.13 -2.86
C VAL A 303 -34.99 -2.39 -3.67
N ARG A 304 -33.95 -3.10 -4.14
CA ARG A 304 -34.08 -4.33 -4.93
C ARG A 304 -34.00 -5.62 -4.10
N ALA A 305 -34.13 -5.53 -2.77
CA ALA A 305 -33.90 -6.63 -1.83
C ALA A 305 -34.82 -7.86 -2.00
N ARG A 306 -36.00 -7.71 -2.61
CA ARG A 306 -36.92 -8.83 -2.87
C ARG A 306 -37.14 -8.98 -4.37
N SER A 307 -36.85 -10.17 -4.86
CA SER A 307 -37.21 -10.58 -6.22
C SER A 307 -38.72 -10.60 -6.37
N GLY A 308 -39.24 -9.91 -7.40
CA GLY A 308 -40.68 -9.85 -7.70
C GLY A 308 -41.42 -8.62 -7.17
N ASP A 309 -40.74 -7.67 -6.52
CA ASP A 309 -41.35 -6.40 -6.13
C ASP A 309 -41.73 -5.55 -7.36
N SER A 310 -42.94 -4.98 -7.31
CA SER A 310 -43.40 -3.97 -8.28
C SER A 310 -42.59 -2.67 -8.14
N THR A 311 -42.62 -1.81 -9.16
CA THR A 311 -41.95 -0.50 -9.12
C THR A 311 -42.50 0.38 -7.99
N LEU A 312 -43.81 0.30 -7.70
CA LEU A 312 -44.43 0.98 -6.57
C LEU A 312 -43.98 0.44 -5.21
N ASP A 313 -43.74 -0.87 -5.08
CA ASP A 313 -43.22 -1.46 -3.84
C ASP A 313 -41.76 -1.05 -3.60
N ARG A 314 -40.97 -0.95 -4.68
CA ARG A 314 -39.60 -0.39 -4.63
C ARG A 314 -39.61 1.07 -4.20
N LEU A 315 -40.53 1.88 -4.71
CA LEU A 315 -40.72 3.26 -4.28
C LEU A 315 -41.04 3.36 -2.78
N LYS A 316 -41.97 2.53 -2.26
CA LYS A 316 -42.28 2.48 -0.82
C LYS A 316 -41.06 2.14 0.05
N ARG A 317 -40.16 1.28 -0.43
CA ARG A 317 -38.89 0.98 0.27
C ARG A 317 -37.93 2.16 0.24
N ALA A 318 -37.83 2.86 -0.89
CA ALA A 318 -37.01 4.07 -0.98
C ALA A 318 -37.52 5.16 -0.02
N GLU A 319 -38.85 5.36 0.06
CA GLU A 319 -39.49 6.25 1.04
C GLU A 319 -39.16 5.88 2.49
N ARG A 320 -39.11 4.57 2.78
CA ARG A 320 -38.69 4.09 4.10
C ARG A 320 -37.24 4.48 4.40
N LEU A 321 -36.30 4.40 3.46
CA LEU A 321 -34.92 4.84 3.66
C LEU A 321 -34.81 6.35 3.91
N GLU A 322 -35.57 7.16 3.17
CA GLU A 322 -35.63 8.61 3.40
C GLU A 322 -36.20 8.93 4.78
N SER A 323 -37.24 8.24 5.23
CA SER A 323 -37.81 8.48 6.56
C SER A 323 -36.78 8.33 7.68
N MET A 324 -35.71 7.54 7.48
CA MET A 324 -34.63 7.35 8.45
C MET A 324 -33.58 8.47 8.38
N ARG A 325 -33.33 8.99 7.18
CA ARG A 325 -32.35 10.07 6.93
C ARG A 325 -32.94 11.07 5.94
N PRO A 326 -33.90 11.92 6.39
CA PRO A 326 -34.50 12.94 5.55
C PRO A 326 -33.48 14.02 5.19
N ASN A 327 -33.67 14.72 4.08
CA ASN A 327 -32.80 15.81 3.59
C ASN A 327 -31.33 15.40 3.41
N ASN A 328 -31.06 14.14 3.08
CA ASN A 328 -29.74 13.67 2.67
C ASN A 328 -29.74 13.45 1.15
N VAL A 329 -28.66 13.86 0.48
CA VAL A 329 -28.50 13.76 -0.99
C VAL A 329 -28.73 12.31 -1.47
N GLU A 330 -28.12 11.33 -0.81
CA GLU A 330 -28.26 9.91 -1.18
C GLU A 330 -29.70 9.40 -1.01
N SER A 331 -30.37 9.79 0.07
CA SER A 331 -31.79 9.45 0.29
C SER A 331 -32.69 10.01 -0.81
N LEU A 332 -32.47 11.27 -1.19
CA LEU A 332 -33.25 11.96 -2.21
C LEU A 332 -33.02 11.36 -3.59
N LEU A 333 -31.77 11.06 -3.95
CA LEU A 333 -31.42 10.40 -5.21
C LEU A 333 -32.02 8.99 -5.31
N VAL A 334 -31.98 8.21 -4.23
CA VAL A 334 -32.56 6.85 -4.20
C VAL A 334 -34.07 6.88 -4.41
N ILE A 335 -34.80 7.83 -3.80
CA ILE A 335 -36.23 7.98 -4.08
C ILE A 335 -36.48 8.50 -5.47
N ALA A 336 -35.73 9.51 -5.92
CA ALA A 336 -35.94 10.10 -7.22
C ALA A 336 -35.81 9.04 -8.32
N GLN A 337 -34.80 8.15 -8.22
CA GLN A 337 -34.67 6.99 -9.11
C GLN A 337 -35.85 6.01 -8.97
N ALA A 338 -36.25 5.65 -7.74
CA ALA A 338 -37.35 4.72 -7.54
C ALA A 338 -38.71 5.29 -8.00
N ALA A 339 -38.90 6.61 -7.94
CA ALA A 339 -40.08 7.32 -8.42
C ALA A 339 -40.09 7.40 -9.95
N LEU A 340 -38.93 7.62 -10.58
CA LEU A 340 -38.77 7.52 -12.03
C LEU A 340 -39.11 6.11 -12.53
N ASP A 341 -38.58 5.07 -11.88
CA ASP A 341 -38.89 3.66 -12.19
C ASP A 341 -40.40 3.36 -12.04
N ALA A 342 -41.09 4.07 -11.14
CA ALA A 342 -42.53 3.96 -10.90
C ALA A 342 -43.39 4.90 -11.78
N GLN A 343 -42.78 5.68 -12.69
CA GLN A 343 -43.44 6.68 -13.53
C GLN A 343 -44.14 7.82 -12.74
N GLU A 344 -43.73 8.04 -11.49
CA GLU A 344 -44.17 9.15 -10.64
C GLU A 344 -43.29 10.38 -10.90
N PHE A 345 -43.37 10.94 -12.12
CA PHE A 345 -42.42 11.95 -12.63
C PHE A 345 -42.40 13.24 -11.80
N SER A 346 -43.55 13.70 -11.33
CA SER A 346 -43.65 14.90 -10.48
C SER A 346 -42.86 14.74 -9.19
N LYS A 347 -42.96 13.58 -8.55
CA LYS A 347 -42.21 13.22 -7.34
C LYS A 347 -40.73 13.02 -7.64
N ALA A 348 -40.41 12.32 -8.72
CA ALA A 348 -39.03 12.10 -9.16
C ALA A 348 -38.29 13.43 -9.36
N ARG A 349 -38.90 14.37 -10.10
CA ARG A 349 -38.36 15.71 -10.36
C ARG A 349 -38.18 16.50 -9.07
N ALA A 350 -39.21 16.56 -8.22
CA ALA A 350 -39.13 17.29 -6.95
C ALA A 350 -37.99 16.79 -6.05
N LYS A 351 -37.77 15.47 -5.99
CA LYS A 351 -36.69 14.87 -5.19
C LYS A 351 -35.31 15.05 -5.82
N ALA A 352 -35.19 14.93 -7.14
CA ALA A 352 -33.93 15.16 -7.87
C ALA A 352 -33.49 16.64 -7.76
N GLU A 353 -34.42 17.58 -7.94
CA GLU A 353 -34.15 19.01 -7.72
C GLU A 353 -33.75 19.30 -6.28
N ALA A 354 -34.44 18.70 -5.30
CA ALA A 354 -34.07 18.85 -3.89
C ALA A 354 -32.66 18.33 -3.61
N ALA A 355 -32.26 17.20 -4.20
CA ALA A 355 -30.90 16.68 -4.10
C ALA A 355 -29.88 17.68 -4.68
N ALA A 356 -30.12 18.17 -5.90
CA ALA A 356 -29.27 19.15 -6.58
C ALA A 356 -29.17 20.50 -5.85
N ARG A 357 -30.20 20.90 -5.08
CA ARG A 357 -30.17 22.11 -4.23
C ARG A 357 -29.27 21.94 -3.01
N ILE A 358 -29.19 20.74 -2.45
CA ILE A 358 -28.32 20.46 -1.31
C ILE A 358 -26.88 20.33 -1.79
N GLU A 359 -26.66 19.51 -2.81
CA GLU A 359 -25.34 19.30 -3.40
C GLU A 359 -25.52 19.05 -4.91
N PRO A 360 -25.09 20.00 -5.77
CA PRO A 360 -25.17 19.79 -7.21
C PRO A 360 -24.15 18.73 -7.60
N ARG A 361 -24.63 17.58 -8.08
CA ARG A 361 -23.81 16.46 -8.53
C ARG A 361 -24.25 15.97 -9.90
N GLU A 362 -23.32 15.35 -10.62
CA GLU A 362 -23.58 14.72 -11.91
C GLU A 362 -24.83 13.81 -11.88
N ALA A 363 -24.93 12.86 -10.93
CA ALA A 363 -26.09 11.96 -10.83
C ALA A 363 -27.44 12.67 -10.69
N ALA A 364 -27.49 13.82 -9.99
CA ALA A 364 -28.75 14.55 -9.81
C ALA A 364 -29.23 15.15 -11.15
N PHE A 365 -28.32 15.69 -11.95
CA PHE A 365 -28.65 16.27 -13.26
C PHE A 365 -28.89 15.20 -14.33
N LEU A 366 -28.14 14.09 -14.30
CA LEU A 366 -28.43 12.92 -15.15
C LEU A 366 -29.85 12.40 -14.87
N LEU A 367 -30.23 12.30 -13.60
CA LEU A 367 -31.56 11.85 -13.24
C LEU A 367 -32.66 12.82 -13.70
N LEU A 368 -32.41 14.14 -13.68
CA LEU A 368 -33.33 15.12 -14.26
C LEU A 368 -33.44 14.97 -15.78
N ALA A 369 -32.34 14.65 -16.47
CA ALA A 369 -32.37 14.33 -17.90
C ALA A 369 -33.22 13.09 -18.18
N ASP A 370 -33.04 12.01 -17.41
CA ASP A 370 -33.81 10.77 -17.55
C ASP A 370 -35.32 11.00 -17.30
N ILE A 371 -35.67 11.87 -16.34
CA ILE A 371 -37.07 12.25 -16.07
C ILE A 371 -37.67 12.99 -17.27
N GLU A 372 -36.94 13.96 -17.85
CA GLU A 372 -37.43 14.73 -19.01
C GLU A 372 -37.57 13.85 -20.26
N GLU A 373 -36.66 12.89 -20.45
CA GLU A 373 -36.74 11.91 -21.54
C GLU A 373 -37.97 11.01 -21.37
N ALA A 374 -38.22 10.51 -20.17
CA ALA A 374 -39.31 9.59 -19.89
C ALA A 374 -40.71 10.24 -19.85
N GLU A 375 -40.83 11.48 -19.38
CA GLU A 375 -42.12 12.19 -19.27
C GLU A 375 -42.48 12.92 -20.57
N THR A 376 -41.55 13.71 -21.10
CA THR A 376 -41.83 14.67 -22.19
C THR A 376 -41.24 14.24 -23.53
N GLY A 377 -40.06 13.60 -23.51
CA GLY A 377 -39.30 13.28 -24.72
C GLY A 377 -38.66 14.51 -25.41
N ASP A 378 -38.65 15.68 -24.75
CA ASP A 378 -38.10 16.92 -25.30
C ASP A 378 -36.56 16.90 -25.29
N GLN A 379 -35.99 16.65 -26.46
CA GLN A 379 -34.54 16.60 -26.69
C GLN A 379 -33.82 17.90 -26.31
N GLY A 380 -34.49 19.05 -26.34
CA GLY A 380 -33.90 20.33 -25.93
C GLY A 380 -33.64 20.38 -24.42
N ARG A 381 -34.61 19.93 -23.62
CA ARG A 381 -34.51 19.88 -22.15
C ARG A 381 -33.56 18.78 -21.68
N VAL A 382 -33.59 17.62 -22.33
CA VAL A 382 -32.63 16.53 -22.06
C VAL A 382 -31.19 17.01 -22.28
N ARG A 383 -30.90 17.62 -23.44
CA ARG A 383 -29.55 18.18 -23.71
C ARG A 383 -29.14 19.25 -22.72
N HIS A 384 -30.08 20.08 -22.28
CA HIS A 384 -29.81 21.08 -21.25
C HIS A 384 -29.34 20.44 -19.95
N TRP A 385 -30.06 19.44 -19.44
CA TRP A 385 -29.67 18.75 -18.20
C TRP A 385 -28.37 17.95 -18.35
N LEU A 386 -28.14 17.30 -19.49
CA LEU A 386 -26.86 16.66 -19.78
C LEU A 386 -25.70 17.66 -19.80
N ALA A 387 -25.90 18.86 -20.36
CA ALA A 387 -24.90 19.91 -20.33
C ALA A 387 -24.61 20.41 -18.91
N GLN A 388 -25.62 20.46 -18.04
CA GLN A 388 -25.43 20.77 -16.61
C GLN A 388 -24.70 19.64 -15.88
N ALA A 389 -25.00 18.37 -16.19
CA ALA A 389 -24.31 17.21 -15.60
C ALA A 389 -22.80 17.24 -15.89
N LEU A 390 -22.40 17.63 -17.11
CA LEU A 390 -20.98 17.78 -17.49
C LEU A 390 -20.26 18.92 -16.74
N LYS A 391 -20.99 19.93 -16.27
CA LYS A 391 -20.45 21.06 -15.48
C LYS A 391 -20.50 20.79 -13.97
N ALA A 392 -21.25 19.79 -13.54
CA ALA A 392 -21.44 19.49 -12.14
C ALA A 392 -20.21 18.74 -11.56
N PRO A 393 -19.95 18.90 -10.26
CA PRO A 393 -19.03 18.02 -9.53
C PRO A 393 -19.37 16.54 -9.75
N ARG A 394 -18.32 15.73 -9.92
CA ARG A 394 -18.44 14.26 -10.04
C ARG A 394 -18.99 13.65 -8.75
N ASP A 395 -19.74 12.57 -8.91
CA ASP A 395 -20.23 11.80 -7.77
C ASP A 395 -19.07 11.16 -6.98
N PRO A 396 -19.25 10.96 -5.66
CA PRO A 396 -18.32 10.17 -4.87
C PRO A 396 -18.13 8.75 -5.43
N ALA A 397 -16.89 8.27 -5.40
CA ALA A 397 -16.51 6.92 -5.79
C ALA A 397 -15.49 6.36 -4.80
N TRP A 398 -15.12 5.09 -4.95
CA TRP A 398 -14.03 4.51 -4.17
C TRP A 398 -12.69 4.96 -4.77
N VAL A 399 -11.92 5.75 -4.02
CA VAL A 399 -10.65 6.32 -4.48
C VAL A 399 -9.50 5.86 -3.59
N ALA A 400 -8.44 5.35 -4.20
CA ALA A 400 -7.18 5.00 -3.53
C ALA A 400 -5.99 5.32 -4.43
N ASP A 401 -4.99 6.05 -3.92
CA ASP A 401 -3.69 6.25 -4.61
C ASP A 401 -3.79 6.73 -6.07
N GLY A 402 -4.79 7.56 -6.39
CA GLY A 402 -5.05 8.05 -7.76
C GLY A 402 -5.84 7.08 -8.66
N PHE A 403 -6.19 5.89 -8.15
CA PHE A 403 -7.09 4.95 -8.80
C PHE A 403 -8.54 5.18 -8.32
N VAL A 404 -9.46 5.24 -9.28
CA VAL A 404 -10.90 5.39 -9.04
C VAL A 404 -11.58 4.07 -9.41
N SER A 405 -12.43 3.57 -8.51
CA SER A 405 -13.18 2.33 -8.68
C SER A 405 -14.66 2.55 -8.35
N ASP A 406 -15.53 1.97 -9.15
CA ASP A 406 -16.97 1.94 -8.86
C ASP A 406 -17.31 0.99 -7.71
N LYS A 407 -16.47 -0.04 -7.51
CA LYS A 407 -16.64 -1.05 -6.47
C LYS A 407 -15.55 -0.91 -5.42
N TRP A 408 -15.89 -1.19 -4.18
CA TRP A 408 -14.90 -1.27 -3.12
C TRP A 408 -13.91 -2.41 -3.41
N LEU A 409 -12.62 -2.13 -3.22
CA LEU A 409 -11.55 -3.11 -3.29
C LEU A 409 -10.80 -3.11 -1.95
N PRO A 410 -10.41 -4.30 -1.44
CA PRO A 410 -9.69 -4.38 -0.17
C PRO A 410 -8.27 -3.82 -0.24
N VAL A 411 -7.66 -3.88 -1.42
CA VAL A 411 -6.25 -3.54 -1.65
C VAL A 411 -6.12 -2.60 -2.84
N SER A 412 -5.27 -1.59 -2.72
CA SER A 412 -4.92 -0.69 -3.83
C SER A 412 -4.19 -1.45 -4.95
N PRO A 413 -4.66 -1.40 -6.21
CA PRO A 413 -3.94 -2.00 -7.35
C PRO A 413 -2.60 -1.33 -7.64
N VAL A 414 -2.39 -0.09 -7.17
CA VAL A 414 -1.20 0.72 -7.46
C VAL A 414 -0.11 0.47 -6.41
N THR A 415 -0.46 0.64 -5.14
CA THR A 415 0.51 0.56 -4.04
C THR A 415 0.52 -0.81 -3.37
N GLY A 416 -0.57 -1.56 -3.49
CA GLY A 416 -0.74 -2.81 -2.78
C GLY A 416 -1.12 -2.67 -1.31
N ARG A 417 -1.42 -1.44 -0.85
CA ARG A 417 -1.81 -1.14 0.53
C ARG A 417 -3.22 -1.64 0.83
N LEU A 418 -3.38 -2.27 2.00
CA LEU A 418 -4.67 -2.71 2.55
C LEU A 418 -5.47 -1.52 3.12
N ASP A 419 -6.80 -1.57 3.04
CA ASP A 419 -7.72 -0.51 3.54
C ASP A 419 -7.40 0.89 2.97
N ALA A 420 -6.97 0.94 1.70
CA ALA A 420 -6.56 2.18 1.05
C ALA A 420 -7.72 2.98 0.42
N PHE A 421 -8.85 2.31 0.16
CA PHE A 421 -9.99 2.90 -0.55
C PHE A 421 -10.89 3.71 0.38
N GLU A 422 -11.09 4.97 0.03
CA GLU A 422 -12.00 5.89 0.71
C GLU A 422 -13.14 6.28 -0.22
N TRP A 423 -14.35 6.47 0.33
CA TRP A 423 -15.50 6.96 -0.40
C TRP A 423 -15.47 8.50 -0.45
N LYS A 424 -15.10 9.07 -1.59
CA LYS A 424 -15.00 10.53 -1.77
C LYS A 424 -15.10 10.95 -3.24
N ALA A 425 -15.37 12.23 -3.49
CA ALA A 425 -15.31 12.79 -4.84
C ALA A 425 -13.88 12.64 -5.41
N PRO A 426 -13.71 12.09 -6.63
CA PRO A 426 -12.39 11.93 -7.24
C PRO A 426 -11.79 13.29 -7.60
N PHE A 427 -10.56 13.56 -7.14
CA PHE A 427 -9.81 14.78 -7.48
C PHE A 427 -9.12 14.63 -8.84
N GLY A 428 -9.24 15.64 -9.72
CA GLY A 428 -8.37 15.80 -10.90
C GLY A 428 -8.89 15.26 -12.24
N GLN A 429 -10.08 14.67 -12.31
CA GLN A 429 -10.75 14.38 -13.59
C GLN A 429 -11.77 15.48 -13.90
N LEU A 430 -11.29 16.52 -14.59
CA LEU A 430 -12.07 17.65 -15.12
C LEU A 430 -13.19 18.08 -14.15
N GLU A 431 -12.83 18.91 -13.15
CA GLU A 431 -13.78 19.96 -12.79
C GLU A 431 -14.14 20.63 -14.12
N GLY A 432 -15.42 20.56 -14.52
CA GLY A 432 -15.88 21.25 -15.72
C GLY A 432 -15.38 22.70 -15.68
N PRO A 433 -15.13 23.34 -16.85
CA PRO A 433 -14.53 24.67 -16.86
C PRO A 433 -15.30 25.56 -15.89
N VAL A 434 -14.57 26.09 -14.89
CA VAL A 434 -15.07 27.09 -13.95
C VAL A 434 -15.25 28.37 -14.75
N GLU A 435 -16.26 28.40 -15.61
CA GLU A 435 -16.72 29.63 -16.23
C GLU A 435 -17.40 30.43 -15.12
N GLU A 436 -16.79 31.57 -14.77
CA GLU A 436 -17.33 32.60 -13.88
C GLU A 436 -17.54 32.22 -12.40
N GLY A 437 -16.68 31.37 -11.82
CA GLY A 437 -16.59 31.23 -10.36
C GLY A 437 -17.87 30.73 -9.66
N SER A 438 -18.86 30.25 -10.40
CA SER A 438 -20.07 29.63 -9.87
C SER A 438 -20.00 28.14 -10.14
N THR A 439 -20.03 27.33 -9.09
CA THR A 439 -20.45 25.93 -9.22
C THR A 439 -21.82 25.89 -9.91
N ALA A 440 -22.09 24.85 -10.70
CA ALA A 440 -23.38 24.69 -11.38
C ALA A 440 -24.53 24.78 -10.38
N SER A 441 -25.21 25.93 -10.32
CA SER A 441 -26.32 26.15 -9.41
C SER A 441 -27.61 25.70 -10.09
N ILE A 442 -28.34 24.80 -9.44
CA ILE A 442 -29.64 24.30 -9.90
C ILE A 442 -30.63 25.44 -10.14
N GLU A 443 -30.57 26.54 -9.39
CA GLU A 443 -31.46 27.69 -9.61
C GLU A 443 -31.20 28.37 -10.96
N THR A 444 -29.93 28.51 -11.35
CA THR A 444 -29.54 29.05 -12.65
C THR A 444 -29.92 28.08 -13.76
N ALA A 445 -29.71 26.78 -13.54
CA ALA A 445 -30.10 25.73 -14.49
C ALA A 445 -31.62 25.69 -14.73
N LEU A 446 -32.43 25.87 -13.68
CA LEU A 446 -33.89 25.95 -13.79
C LEU A 446 -34.36 27.21 -14.52
N LYS A 447 -33.71 28.37 -14.30
CA LYS A 447 -34.02 29.63 -15.01
C LYS A 447 -33.71 29.57 -16.50
N THR A 448 -32.67 28.81 -16.88
CA THR A 448 -32.21 28.66 -18.26
C THR A 448 -32.82 27.46 -18.98
N LEU A 449 -33.71 26.72 -18.31
CA LEU A 449 -34.36 25.54 -18.86
C LEU A 449 -35.27 25.93 -20.04
N PRO A 450 -35.10 25.30 -21.22
CA PRO A 450 -35.96 25.60 -22.37
C PRO A 450 -37.45 25.36 -22.06
N PRO A 451 -38.35 26.22 -22.58
CA PRO A 451 -39.78 25.98 -22.47
C PRO A 451 -40.12 24.67 -23.17
N LEU A 452 -41.08 23.93 -22.60
CA LEU A 452 -41.59 22.69 -23.19
C LEU A 452 -42.06 23.00 -24.61
N ARG A 453 -41.45 22.35 -25.60
CA ARG A 453 -42.03 22.37 -26.95
C ARG A 453 -43.35 21.64 -26.87
N GLU A 454 -44.45 22.35 -27.08
CA GLU A 454 -45.70 21.69 -27.44
C GLU A 454 -45.39 20.85 -28.68
N THR A 455 -45.36 19.54 -28.52
CA THR A 455 -45.54 18.63 -29.64
C THR A 455 -46.95 18.88 -30.13
N ARG A 456 -47.14 19.95 -30.89
CA ARG A 456 -48.16 19.95 -31.92
C ARG A 456 -47.86 18.67 -32.68
N PRO A 457 -48.76 17.67 -32.71
CA PRO A 457 -48.58 16.64 -33.71
C PRO A 457 -48.40 17.45 -34.99
N GLU A 458 -47.26 17.29 -35.65
CA GLU A 458 -47.22 17.57 -37.06
C GLU A 458 -48.34 16.70 -37.60
N SER A 459 -49.52 17.31 -37.73
CA SER A 459 -50.50 16.89 -38.71
C SER A 459 -49.63 16.64 -39.92
N VAL A 460 -49.56 15.38 -40.32
CA VAL A 460 -49.00 14.97 -41.59
C VAL A 460 -49.83 15.74 -42.63
N VAL A 461 -49.45 16.99 -42.89
CA VAL A 461 -50.05 17.81 -43.91
C VAL A 461 -49.44 17.27 -45.19
N ASN A 462 -50.08 16.23 -45.70
CA ASN A 462 -50.22 15.96 -47.12
C ASN A 462 -48.94 16.06 -47.98
N ASP A 463 -47.84 15.44 -47.55
CA ASP A 463 -46.71 15.21 -48.48
C ASP A 463 -47.06 14.21 -49.60
N HIS A 464 -48.14 13.44 -49.44
CA HIS A 464 -48.68 12.63 -50.55
C HIS A 464 -49.37 13.45 -51.65
N ARG A 465 -49.85 14.67 -51.36
CA ARG A 465 -50.59 15.47 -52.37
C ARG A 465 -49.64 16.24 -53.30
N ILE A 466 -48.43 16.56 -52.84
CA ILE A 466 -47.42 17.25 -53.67
C ILE A 466 -46.87 16.29 -54.73
N ILE A 467 -46.62 15.03 -54.37
CA ILE A 467 -46.11 14.00 -55.30
C ILE A 467 -47.16 13.61 -56.35
N GLU A 468 -48.46 13.66 -56.02
CA GLU A 468 -49.54 13.37 -56.98
C GLU A 468 -49.80 14.53 -57.95
N LEU A 469 -49.64 15.78 -57.53
CA LEU A 469 -49.79 16.95 -58.41
C LEU A 469 -48.62 17.10 -59.42
N GLU A 470 -47.39 16.78 -59.02
CA GLU A 470 -46.25 16.75 -59.97
C GLU A 470 -46.37 15.61 -61.00
N ARG A 471 -46.94 14.47 -60.59
CA ARG A 471 -47.20 13.34 -61.49
C ARG A 471 -48.38 13.60 -62.44
N ALA A 472 -49.36 14.41 -62.03
CA ALA A 472 -50.46 14.84 -62.89
C ALA A 472 -50.05 15.94 -63.90
N ALA A 473 -49.13 16.84 -63.53
CA ALA A 473 -48.62 17.88 -64.42
C ALA A 473 -47.75 17.32 -65.56
N THR A 474 -46.98 16.26 -65.29
CA THR A 474 -46.11 15.60 -66.29
C THR A 474 -46.87 14.76 -67.31
N ILE A 475 -48.10 14.32 -67.01
CA ILE A 475 -48.95 13.55 -67.95
C ILE A 475 -49.75 14.48 -68.87
N ALA A 476 -50.09 15.70 -68.42
CA ALA A 476 -50.85 16.67 -69.22
C ALA A 476 -50.04 17.29 -70.38
N GLU A 477 -48.70 17.26 -70.31
CA GLU A 477 -47.83 17.84 -71.34
C GLU A 477 -47.46 16.83 -72.47
N ALA A 478 -47.81 15.56 -72.31
CA ALA A 478 -47.46 14.49 -73.27
C ALA A 478 -48.54 14.17 -74.32
N VAL A 479 -49.65 14.93 -74.39
CA VAL A 479 -50.76 14.66 -75.34
C VAL A 479 -51.06 15.87 -76.23
N ARG A 480 -50.23 16.08 -77.26
CA ARG A 480 -50.64 16.71 -78.53
C ARG A 480 -49.99 15.97 -79.72
N PRO A 481 -50.74 15.59 -80.77
CA PRO A 481 -50.25 14.67 -81.78
C PRO A 481 -49.76 15.37 -83.06
N ALA A 482 -48.70 14.83 -83.67
CA ALA A 482 -48.47 14.92 -85.13
C ALA A 482 -47.66 13.71 -85.63
N THR A 483 -48.22 13.00 -86.61
CA THR A 483 -47.64 11.93 -87.45
C THR A 483 -47.40 12.51 -88.88
N PRO A 484 -46.79 11.81 -89.89
CA PRO A 484 -46.00 10.55 -89.89
C PRO A 484 -44.73 10.48 -90.83
N ALA A 485 -43.83 9.54 -90.52
CA ALA A 485 -43.03 8.61 -91.40
C ALA A 485 -42.00 9.15 -92.46
N PRO A 486 -41.08 8.33 -93.06
CA PRO A 486 -40.74 6.89 -92.86
C PRO A 486 -39.22 6.52 -92.74
N ALA A 487 -38.98 5.22 -92.50
CA ALA A 487 -37.75 4.40 -92.36
C ALA A 487 -36.86 4.28 -93.66
N PRO A 488 -35.82 3.39 -93.84
CA PRO A 488 -35.38 2.22 -93.02
C PRO A 488 -33.88 1.79 -93.02
N ALA A 489 -33.61 0.67 -92.30
CA ALA A 489 -32.65 -0.43 -92.59
C ALA A 489 -31.16 -0.21 -92.22
N LYS A 490 -30.31 -1.20 -91.87
CA LYS A 490 -30.37 -2.67 -91.67
C LYS A 490 -29.03 -3.12 -91.03
N ALA A 491 -29.08 -4.22 -90.28
CA ALA A 491 -28.13 -5.35 -90.27
C ALA A 491 -26.73 -5.28 -89.62
N ALA A 492 -26.51 -6.30 -88.77
CA ALA A 492 -25.40 -7.26 -88.73
C ALA A 492 -24.14 -6.97 -87.89
N GLU A 493 -24.07 -7.71 -86.77
CA GLU A 493 -22.86 -8.28 -86.14
C GLU A 493 -22.24 -9.39 -87.03
N PRO A 494 -20.93 -9.77 -86.92
CA PRO A 494 -20.43 -10.52 -85.75
C PRO A 494 -18.90 -10.49 -85.38
N SER A 495 -18.62 -10.92 -84.13
CA SER A 495 -17.43 -11.66 -83.58
C SER A 495 -16.04 -10.98 -83.59
N ALA A 496 -15.10 -11.16 -82.66
CA ALA A 496 -14.85 -12.00 -81.48
C ALA A 496 -13.82 -11.24 -80.59
N SER A 497 -13.69 -11.37 -79.26
CA SER A 497 -13.00 -12.48 -78.56
C SER A 497 -13.07 -12.32 -77.03
N ARG A 498 -13.23 -13.46 -76.33
CA ARG A 498 -13.21 -13.72 -74.86
C ARG A 498 -11.76 -13.87 -74.32
N PRO A 499 -11.50 -14.16 -73.02
CA PRO A 499 -12.28 -13.96 -71.77
C PRO A 499 -11.52 -13.36 -70.57
N ALA A 500 -12.32 -12.97 -69.56
CA ALA A 500 -12.08 -12.68 -68.13
C ALA A 500 -11.41 -13.85 -67.32
N PRO A 501 -11.23 -13.83 -65.96
CA PRO A 501 -12.20 -13.48 -64.87
C PRO A 501 -11.60 -12.54 -63.79
N SER A 502 -12.31 -11.73 -62.98
CA SER A 502 -13.54 -11.79 -62.17
C SER A 502 -13.37 -12.29 -60.72
N THR A 503 -13.90 -11.45 -59.81
CA THR A 503 -14.57 -11.72 -58.52
C THR A 503 -13.78 -12.15 -57.28
N SER A 504 -13.89 -11.33 -56.22
CA SER A 504 -13.63 -11.69 -54.81
C SER A 504 -14.83 -11.31 -53.93
N GLU A 505 -15.46 -12.32 -53.34
CA GLU A 505 -16.34 -12.22 -52.16
C GLU A 505 -15.55 -12.57 -50.88
N PRO A 506 -16.05 -12.18 -49.68
CA PRO A 506 -15.29 -12.13 -48.42
C PRO A 506 -15.49 -13.39 -47.55
N LYS A 507 -14.52 -13.69 -46.65
CA LYS A 507 -14.64 -14.69 -45.56
C LYS A 507 -13.54 -14.50 -44.48
N PRO A 508 -13.64 -15.11 -43.27
CA PRO A 508 -13.68 -14.37 -42.02
C PRO A 508 -12.57 -14.73 -41.00
N PHE A 509 -12.69 -14.07 -39.87
CA PHE A 509 -11.99 -14.13 -38.58
C PHE A 509 -11.72 -15.54 -37.99
N PHE A 510 -10.58 -15.61 -37.27
CA PHE A 510 -10.03 -16.60 -36.32
C PHE A 510 -9.29 -17.87 -36.81
N GLY A 511 -8.06 -18.01 -36.31
CA GLY A 511 -7.37 -19.30 -36.14
C GLY A 511 -5.83 -19.22 -36.13
N GLY A 512 -5.22 -18.84 -35.01
CA GLY A 512 -3.76 -18.96 -34.82
C GLY A 512 -3.34 -18.67 -33.37
N LEU A 513 -2.60 -19.59 -32.75
CA LEU A 513 -2.12 -19.52 -31.36
C LEU A 513 -1.04 -18.43 -31.18
N PRO A 514 -0.96 -17.76 -30.02
CA PRO A 514 0.08 -16.79 -29.72
C PRO A 514 1.31 -17.47 -29.12
N ASP A 515 2.26 -17.90 -29.96
CA ASP A 515 3.69 -18.04 -29.65
C ASP A 515 4.46 -18.61 -30.86
N ASP A 516 4.80 -17.74 -31.82
CA ASP A 516 5.80 -18.05 -32.85
C ASP A 516 6.67 -16.80 -33.13
N PRO A 517 7.93 -16.74 -32.65
CA PRO A 517 8.82 -15.63 -32.93
C PRO A 517 9.43 -15.80 -34.32
N GLY A 518 8.94 -15.01 -35.27
CA GLY A 518 9.42 -14.98 -36.65
C GLY A 518 10.94 -14.86 -36.78
N VAL A 519 11.49 -15.69 -37.68
CA VAL A 519 12.91 -15.80 -38.06
C VAL A 519 13.43 -14.45 -38.59
N ARG A 520 14.53 -13.95 -38.02
CA ARG A 520 15.23 -12.75 -38.51
C ARG A 520 16.11 -13.10 -39.71
N ASP A 521 15.90 -12.44 -40.84
CA ASP A 521 16.78 -12.49 -42.01
C ASP A 521 18.17 -11.92 -41.69
N PRO A 522 19.28 -12.63 -41.98
CA PRO A 522 20.64 -12.21 -41.60
C PRO A 522 21.29 -11.24 -42.59
N LYS A 523 20.53 -10.47 -43.36
CA LYS A 523 21.05 -9.50 -44.34
C LYS A 523 20.31 -8.17 -44.27
N MET A 524 20.57 -7.39 -43.23
CA MET A 524 20.20 -5.98 -43.21
C MET A 524 21.29 -5.18 -42.48
N GLU A 525 21.90 -4.23 -43.20
CA GLU A 525 22.94 -3.34 -42.68
C GLU A 525 22.35 -2.33 -41.67
N PRO A 526 23.12 -1.89 -40.65
CA PRO A 526 22.59 -1.03 -39.60
C PRO A 526 22.45 0.44 -40.04
N GLU A 527 21.26 1.02 -39.82
CA GLU A 527 20.98 2.45 -40.03
C GLU A 527 21.75 3.37 -39.04
N PRO A 528 22.12 4.60 -39.46
CA PRO A 528 22.95 5.49 -38.64
C PRO A 528 22.17 6.24 -37.55
N LYS A 529 22.81 6.40 -36.39
CA LYS A 529 22.28 7.07 -35.19
C LYS A 529 22.00 8.57 -35.42
N THR A 530 20.74 8.96 -35.37
CA THR A 530 20.29 10.35 -35.27
C THR A 530 20.49 10.88 -33.84
N ARG A 531 21.35 11.88 -33.69
CA ARG A 531 21.49 12.72 -32.50
C ARG A 531 20.45 13.84 -32.55
N LEU A 532 19.52 13.87 -31.60
CA LEU A 532 18.72 15.06 -31.31
C LEU A 532 19.02 15.50 -29.88
N ARG A 533 19.61 16.69 -29.75
CA ARG A 533 19.76 17.46 -28.51
C ARG A 533 18.46 18.21 -28.26
N LEU A 534 17.88 18.07 -27.08
CA LEU A 534 16.80 18.93 -26.59
C LEU A 534 17.41 20.04 -25.73
N PHE A 535 16.98 21.26 -26.01
CA PHE A 535 17.04 22.40 -25.11
C PHE A 535 15.85 22.35 -24.14
#